data_AF-A0A7M2YZS7-F1
#
_entry.id   AF-A0A7M2YZS7-F1
#
_cell.length_a   1.000
_cell.length_b   1.000
_cell.length_c   1.000
_cell.angle_alpha   90.00
_cell.angle_beta   90.00
_cell.angle_gamma   90.00
#
_symmetry.space_group_name_H-M   'P 1'
#
loop_
_entity.id
_entity.type
_entity.pdbx_description
1 polymer ?
#
loop_
_entity_poly.entity_id
_entity_poly.type
_entity_poly.pdbx_seq_one_letter_code
_entity_poly.pdbx_strand_id
1 'polypeptide(L)'
;MPFGIGIWELLILLLVLLLVFGPKRLPEMGRQLGKGMREFKDSVSGNDKNDDPYATELPPAEPAATAPDESPATTPSQPRERDSVS
;
A
#
# COMPACT_ATOMS: atom_id res chain seq x y z
N MET A 1 21.68 21.56 -36.31
CA MET A 1 20.37 21.41 -35.65
C MET A 1 20.58 21.54 -34.15
N PRO A 2 19.97 22.51 -33.45
CA PRO A 2 20.34 22.88 -32.09
C PRO A 2 19.66 21.97 -31.06
N PHE A 3 20.15 20.74 -30.91
CA PHE A 3 19.86 19.87 -29.76
C PHE A 3 21.00 19.90 -28.74
N GLY A 4 21.52 21.11 -28.51
CA GLY A 4 22.60 21.37 -27.56
C GLY A 4 22.13 22.20 -26.39
N ILE A 5 20.91 21.98 -25.86
CA ILE A 5 20.55 22.51 -24.55
C ILE A 5 21.38 21.71 -23.56
N GLY A 6 22.55 22.23 -23.21
CA GLY A 6 23.42 21.63 -22.23
C GLY A 6 22.78 21.65 -20.85
N ILE A 7 23.35 20.83 -19.97
CA ILE A 7 23.00 20.83 -18.54
C ILE A 7 23.15 22.24 -17.96
N TRP A 8 24.07 23.05 -18.52
CA TRP A 8 24.31 24.45 -18.13
C TRP A 8 23.13 25.37 -18.39
N GLU A 9 22.53 25.31 -19.57
CA GLU A 9 21.37 26.13 -19.93
C GLU A 9 20.15 25.75 -19.09
N LEU A 10 19.94 24.45 -18.85
CA LEU A 10 18.88 23.97 -17.96
C LEU A 10 19.10 24.45 -16.51
N LEU A 11 20.34 24.44 -16.02
CA LEU A 11 20.68 24.96 -14.69
C LEU A 11 20.42 26.47 -14.57
N ILE A 12 20.72 27.26 -15.61
CA ILE A 12 20.44 28.70 -15.62
C ILE A 12 18.93 28.93 -15.59
N LEU A 13 18.16 28.22 -16.42
CA LEU A 13 16.70 28.31 -16.43
C LEU A 13 16.11 27.92 -15.07
N LEU A 14 16.62 26.83 -14.48
CA LEU A 14 16.24 26.38 -13.15
C LEU A 14 16.55 27.44 -12.10
N LEU A 15 17.73 28.07 -12.15
CA LEU A 15 18.12 29.14 -11.22
C LEU A 15 17.18 30.34 -11.29
N VAL A 16 16.77 30.77 -12.49
CA VAL A 16 15.77 31.84 -12.67
C VAL A 16 14.43 31.43 -12.06
N LEU A 17 13.99 30.19 -12.28
CA LEU A 17 12.77 29.65 -11.71
C LEU A 17 12.84 29.58 -10.17
N LEU A 18 13.99 29.22 -9.61
CA LEU A 18 14.26 29.25 -8.18
C LEU A 18 14.26 30.67 -7.61
N LEU A 19 14.63 31.69 -8.40
CA LEU A 19 14.56 33.07 -7.94
C LEU A 19 13.11 33.55 -7.81
N VAL A 20 12.27 33.20 -8.79
CA VAL A 20 10.85 33.59 -8.83
C VAL A 20 10.01 32.80 -7.83
N PHE A 21 10.13 31.47 -7.85
CA PHE A 21 9.34 30.58 -7.01
C PHE A 21 10.00 30.29 -5.66
N GLY A 22 11.32 30.41 -5.56
CA GLY A 22 12.09 30.08 -4.35
C GLY A 22 12.62 28.63 -4.37
N PRO A 23 13.81 28.36 -3.80
CA PRO A 23 14.42 27.02 -3.73
C PRO A 23 13.62 26.02 -2.89
N LYS A 24 12.71 26.50 -2.02
CA LYS A 24 11.86 25.64 -1.20
C LYS A 24 10.57 25.20 -1.90
N ARG A 25 10.02 26.01 -2.81
CA ARG A 25 8.69 25.76 -3.41
C ARG A 25 8.73 24.71 -4.52
N LEU A 26 9.78 24.71 -5.35
CA LEU A 26 9.94 23.72 -6.42
C LEU A 26 10.01 22.26 -5.92
N PRO A 27 10.86 21.91 -4.93
CA PRO A 27 10.90 20.54 -4.42
C PRO A 27 9.64 20.17 -3.62
N GLU A 28 8.99 21.15 -2.97
CA GLU A 28 7.73 20.94 -2.26
C GLU A 28 6.59 20.56 -3.21
N MET A 29 6.43 21.30 -4.31
CA MET A 29 5.47 20.98 -5.39
C MET A 29 5.84 19.69 -6.12
N GLY A 30 7.13 19.48 -6.42
CA GLY A 30 7.63 18.27 -7.06
C GLY A 30 7.40 17.01 -6.21
N ARG A 31 7.51 17.11 -4.88
CA ARG A 31 7.19 15.99 -3.96
C ARG A 31 5.69 15.66 -3.97
N GLN A 32 4.81 16.65 -4.00
CA GLN A 32 3.36 16.43 -4.05
C GLN A 32 2.94 15.82 -5.39
N LEU A 33 3.42 16.38 -6.51
CA LEU A 33 3.22 15.84 -7.85
C LEU A 33 3.83 14.45 -8.02
N GLY A 34 5.01 14.22 -7.44
CA GLY A 34 5.72 12.95 -7.51
C GLY A 34 4.99 11.82 -6.81
N LYS A 35 4.35 12.09 -5.66
CA LYS A 35 3.50 11.11 -4.98
C LYS A 35 2.30 10.73 -5.83
N GLY A 36 1.55 11.72 -6.34
CA GLY A 36 0.41 11.47 -7.22
C GLY A 36 0.79 10.75 -8.52
N MET A 37 1.93 11.12 -9.13
CA MET A 37 2.45 10.45 -10.32
C MET A 37 2.89 9.01 -10.02
N ARG A 38 3.43 8.74 -8.82
CA ARG A 38 3.81 7.40 -8.39
C ARG A 38 2.58 6.53 -8.17
N GLU A 39 1.59 7.01 -7.41
CA GLU A 39 0.31 6.31 -7.21
C GLU A 39 -0.43 6.07 -8.53
N PHE A 40 -0.43 7.06 -9.44
CA PHE A 40 -0.98 6.91 -10.79
C PHE A 40 -0.23 5.84 -11.58
N LYS A 41 1.11 5.85 -11.57
CA LYS A 41 1.91 4.85 -12.26
C LYS A 41 1.74 3.45 -11.67
N ASP A 42 1.64 3.35 -10.35
CA ASP A 42 1.48 2.08 -9.64
C ASP A 42 0.10 1.47 -9.96
N SER A 43 -0.95 2.31 -9.99
CA SER A 43 -2.31 1.93 -10.40
C SER A 43 -2.39 1.50 -11.88
N VAL A 44 -1.70 2.23 -12.77
CA VAL A 44 -1.67 1.92 -14.22
C VAL A 44 -0.78 0.70 -14.52
N SER A 45 0.29 0.50 -13.75
CA SER A 45 1.23 -0.63 -13.93
C SER A 45 0.81 -1.88 -13.15
N GLY A 46 -0.27 -1.83 -12.37
CA GLY A 46 -0.75 -2.95 -11.54
C GLY A 46 0.25 -3.42 -10.49
N ASN A 47 1.11 -2.52 -10.00
CA ASN A 47 2.24 -2.85 -9.15
C ASN A 47 1.97 -2.39 -7.71
N ASP A 48 0.95 -2.98 -7.07
CA ASP A 48 0.64 -2.84 -5.64
C ASP A 48 1.78 -3.44 -4.80
N LYS A 49 2.90 -2.73 -4.70
CA LYS A 49 3.89 -2.98 -3.67
C LYS A 49 3.36 -2.40 -2.37
N ASN A 50 2.62 -3.22 -1.64
CA ASN A 50 2.33 -3.00 -0.24
C ASN A 50 3.68 -2.87 0.50
N ASP A 51 4.03 -1.63 0.87
CA ASP A 51 4.99 -1.37 1.93
C ASP A 51 4.31 -1.84 3.24
N ASP A 52 4.40 -3.14 3.53
CA ASP A 52 3.97 -3.73 4.80
C ASP A 52 5.09 -3.59 5.85
N PRO A 53 5.01 -2.66 6.82
CA PRO A 53 5.93 -2.61 7.95
C PRO A 53 5.67 -3.72 9.00
N TYR A 54 4.82 -4.72 8.73
CA TYR A 54 4.40 -5.74 9.69
C TYR A 54 5.02 -7.14 9.47
N ALA A 55 6.12 -7.27 8.73
CA ALA A 55 6.81 -8.54 8.55
C ALA A 55 7.78 -8.91 9.71
N THR A 56 7.50 -8.52 10.96
CA THR A 56 8.35 -8.89 12.12
C THR A 56 7.63 -9.62 13.26
N GLU A 57 6.32 -9.86 13.19
CA GLU A 57 5.66 -10.70 14.19
C GLU A 57 5.03 -11.93 13.52
N LEU A 58 5.87 -12.92 13.24
CA LEU A 58 5.43 -14.29 13.06
C LEU A 58 5.05 -14.83 14.44
N PRO A 59 3.76 -15.08 14.77
CA PRO A 59 3.45 -15.94 15.90
C PRO A 59 4.07 -17.32 15.61
N PRO A 60 4.86 -17.91 16.54
CA PRO A 60 5.39 -19.25 16.35
C PRO A 60 4.23 -20.22 16.14
N ALA A 61 4.21 -20.88 14.98
CA ALA A 61 3.27 -21.96 14.71
C ALA A 61 3.50 -23.08 15.73
N GLU A 62 2.55 -23.28 16.64
CA GLU A 62 2.49 -24.51 17.44
C GLU A 62 2.22 -25.70 16.50
N PRO A 63 3.11 -26.71 16.50
CA PRO A 63 3.02 -27.84 15.59
C PRO A 63 1.84 -28.76 15.91
N ALA A 64 1.10 -29.10 14.86
CA ALA A 64 -0.02 -30.04 14.84
C ALA A 64 0.33 -31.40 15.47
N ALA A 65 -0.42 -31.78 16.51
CA ALA A 65 -0.50 -33.15 17.01
C ALA A 65 -1.56 -33.93 16.21
N THR A 66 -1.08 -34.77 15.31
CA THR A 66 -1.45 -36.18 15.11
C THR A 66 -2.93 -36.62 15.18
N ALA A 67 -3.46 -36.84 13.98
CA ALA A 67 -4.25 -37.99 13.49
C ALA A 67 -5.80 -38.04 13.63
N PRO A 68 -6.48 -38.61 12.61
CA PRO A 68 -7.94 -38.60 12.42
C PRO A 68 -8.60 -39.90 12.91
N ASP A 69 -9.74 -39.80 13.60
CA ASP A 69 -10.58 -40.95 13.92
C ASP A 69 -12.08 -40.60 13.86
N GLU A 70 -12.82 -41.56 13.34
CA GLU A 70 -14.24 -41.65 12.99
C GLU A 70 -15.26 -40.88 13.86
N SER A 71 -16.24 -40.24 13.22
CA SER A 71 -17.61 -40.80 13.10
C SER A 71 -18.64 -39.72 12.68
N PRO A 72 -19.47 -39.97 11.65
CA PRO A 72 -20.36 -38.99 11.04
C PRO A 72 -21.72 -38.94 11.76
N ALA A 73 -22.11 -37.77 12.26
CA ALA A 73 -23.48 -37.51 12.72
C ALA A 73 -23.96 -36.13 12.25
N THR A 74 -24.34 -36.10 10.98
CA THR A 74 -25.63 -35.62 10.48
C THR A 74 -26.53 -34.84 11.47
N THR A 75 -26.76 -33.57 11.09
CA THR A 75 -28.03 -32.83 11.17
C THR A 75 -28.40 -32.08 12.47
N PRO A 76 -28.74 -30.78 12.31
CA PRO A 76 -29.06 -29.84 13.38
C PRO A 76 -30.49 -30.03 13.91
N SER A 77 -30.72 -29.79 15.20
CA SER A 77 -32.08 -29.77 15.77
C SER A 77 -32.15 -28.95 17.07
N GLN A 78 -32.47 -27.67 16.91
CA GLN A 78 -33.41 -26.89 17.75
C GLN A 78 -33.32 -27.02 19.30
N PRO A 79 -32.78 -26.02 20.00
CA PRO A 79 -33.07 -25.79 21.41
C PRO A 79 -34.56 -25.43 21.56
N ARG A 80 -35.35 -26.35 22.12
CA ARG A 80 -36.75 -26.13 22.47
C ARG A 80 -36.85 -24.94 23.42
N GLU A 81 -37.56 -23.90 22.99
CA GLU A 81 -38.32 -23.00 23.84
C GLU A 81 -39.07 -23.82 24.89
N ARG A 82 -38.52 -23.80 26.09
CA ARG A 82 -39.20 -24.17 27.33
C ARG A 82 -39.17 -22.87 28.14
N ASP A 83 -40.30 -22.55 28.77
CA ASP A 83 -40.51 -21.39 29.66
C ASP A 83 -41.17 -20.14 29.04
N SER A 84 -42.45 -20.27 28.70
CA SER A 84 -43.43 -19.26 29.15
C SER A 84 -44.79 -19.91 29.38
N VAL A 85 -44.97 -20.37 30.61
CA VAL A 85 -46.25 -20.54 31.27
C VAL A 85 -46.46 -19.28 32.10
N SER A 86 -47.29 -18.35 31.63
CA SER A 86 -48.12 -17.39 32.40
C SER A 86 -48.93 -16.53 31.45
#